data_AF-A0A6M5FEX0-F1
#
_entry.id   AF-A0A6M5FEX0-F1
#
_cell.length_a   1.000
_cell.length_b   1.000
_cell.length_c   1.000
_cell.angle_alpha   90.00
_cell.angle_beta   90.00
_cell.angle_gamma   90.00
#
_symmetry.space_group_name_H-M   'P 1'
#
loop_
_entity.id
_entity.type
_entity.pdbx_description
1 polymer ?
#
loop_
_entity_poly.entity_id
_entity_poly.type
_entity_poly.pdbx_seq_one_letter_code
_entity_poly.pdbx_strand_id
1 'polypeptide(L)'
;MTIEKESAKNIKENIEYIDSLENAINYTFNDDDRSIIRFMILWIAYNRNYNMYSEEYLEPDRFKEYFKSIAGEYVSTNRECIIKDFKSTKPEGRLSVKNMKKGKENEKEKCLRNEEDLDLENLADVIYTIRCNLFHGDKRLSELSEKKIVGWAYELLLNIAKEHYNIY
;
A
#
# COMPACT_ATOMS: atom_id res chain seq x y z
N MET A 1 -9.13 -20.92 -15.35
CA MET A 1 -8.24 -19.79 -15.02
C MET A 1 -8.00 -19.84 -13.53
N THR A 2 -6.76 -19.83 -13.05
CA THR A 2 -6.47 -19.90 -11.60
C THR A 2 -6.66 -18.52 -10.96
N ILE A 3 -6.92 -18.47 -9.65
CA ILE A 3 -7.01 -17.20 -8.90
C ILE A 3 -5.77 -16.35 -9.11
N GLU A 4 -4.59 -16.97 -9.14
CA GLU A 4 -3.31 -16.31 -9.41
C GLU A 4 -3.25 -15.66 -10.81
N LYS A 5 -3.67 -16.37 -11.87
CA LYS A 5 -3.69 -15.81 -13.24
C LYS A 5 -4.67 -14.65 -13.37
N GLU A 6 -5.83 -14.74 -12.73
CA GLU A 6 -6.79 -13.64 -12.71
C GLU A 6 -6.27 -12.44 -11.89
N SER A 7 -5.60 -12.71 -10.77
CA SER A 7 -4.97 -11.68 -9.94
C SER A 7 -3.88 -10.92 -10.70
N ALA A 8 -3.01 -11.64 -11.43
CA ALA A 8 -1.97 -11.07 -12.28
C ALA A 8 -2.56 -10.20 -13.39
N LYS A 9 -3.59 -10.71 -14.09
CA LYS A 9 -4.30 -9.97 -15.13
C LYS A 9 -4.91 -8.68 -14.59
N ASN A 10 -5.63 -8.76 -13.48
CA ASN A 10 -6.29 -7.62 -12.85
C ASN A 10 -5.29 -6.53 -12.42
N ILE A 11 -4.16 -6.92 -11.84
CA ILE A 11 -3.09 -5.98 -11.47
C ILE A 11 -2.52 -5.31 -12.73
N LYS A 12 -2.19 -6.11 -13.75
CA LYS A 12 -1.62 -5.61 -15.00
C LYS A 12 -2.53 -4.59 -15.67
N GLU A 13 -3.82 -4.89 -15.80
CA GLU A 13 -4.81 -3.98 -16.39
C GLU A 13 -4.89 -2.65 -15.63
N ASN A 14 -4.76 -2.66 -14.30
CA ASN A 14 -4.77 -1.42 -13.50
C ASN A 14 -3.46 -0.63 -13.59
N ILE A 15 -2.31 -1.30 -13.75
CA ILE A 15 -1.03 -0.63 -14.03
C ILE A 15 -1.09 0.04 -15.41
N GLU A 16 -1.53 -0.69 -16.44
CA GLU A 16 -1.72 -0.13 -17.78
C GLU A 16 -2.71 1.03 -17.80
N TYR A 17 -3.76 0.96 -16.96
CA TYR A 17 -4.70 2.06 -16.80
C TYR A 17 -4.05 3.29 -16.14
N ILE A 18 -3.23 3.11 -15.10
CA ILE A 18 -2.43 4.20 -14.51
C ILE A 18 -1.55 4.84 -15.58
N ASP A 19 -0.82 4.03 -16.36
CA ASP A 19 0.07 4.51 -17.42
C ASP A 19 -0.70 5.27 -18.52
N SER A 20 -1.91 4.81 -18.86
CA SER A 20 -2.76 5.50 -19.83
C SER A 20 -3.24 6.88 -19.36
N LEU A 21 -3.36 7.07 -18.03
CA LEU A 21 -3.77 8.33 -17.40
C LEU A 21 -2.59 9.24 -17.08
N GLU A 22 -1.36 8.77 -17.25
CA GLU A 22 -0.15 9.43 -16.76
C GLU A 22 -0.02 10.87 -17.26
N ASN A 23 -0.33 11.13 -18.54
CA ASN A 23 -0.33 12.49 -19.08
C ASN A 23 -1.37 13.41 -18.41
N ALA A 24 -2.58 12.90 -18.16
CA ALA A 24 -3.63 13.66 -17.50
C ALA A 24 -3.31 13.90 -16.02
N ILE A 25 -2.77 12.89 -15.35
CA ILE A 25 -2.31 12.96 -13.96
C ILE A 25 -1.19 14.01 -13.83
N ASN A 26 -0.21 13.98 -14.73
CA ASN A 26 0.96 14.88 -14.74
C ASN A 26 0.60 16.32 -15.06
N TYR A 27 -0.40 16.55 -15.92
CA TYR A 27 -0.86 17.89 -16.22
C TYR A 27 -1.68 18.51 -15.08
N THR A 28 -2.38 17.69 -14.30
CA THR A 28 -3.42 18.17 -13.36
C THR A 28 -2.98 18.23 -11.91
N PHE A 29 -2.03 17.37 -11.50
CA PHE A 29 -1.70 17.16 -10.08
C PHE A 29 -0.20 17.28 -9.78
N ASN A 30 0.13 17.77 -8.58
CA ASN A 30 1.50 17.72 -8.05
C ASN A 30 1.90 16.28 -7.68
N ASP A 31 3.20 15.99 -7.59
CA ASP A 31 3.81 14.69 -7.30
C ASP A 31 3.13 13.91 -6.16
N ASP A 32 2.81 14.60 -5.07
CA ASP A 32 2.19 13.99 -3.91
C ASP A 32 0.73 13.59 -4.18
N ASP A 33 -0.03 14.43 -4.87
CA ASP A 33 -1.41 14.14 -5.28
C ASP A 33 -1.47 13.06 -6.38
N ARG A 34 -0.47 13.02 -7.27
CA ARG A 34 -0.31 11.95 -8.28
C ARG A 34 -0.20 10.58 -7.59
N SER A 35 0.63 10.51 -6.55
CA SER A 35 0.87 9.27 -5.80
C SER A 35 -0.39 8.76 -5.09
N ILE A 36 -1.25 9.67 -4.59
CA ILE A 36 -2.54 9.31 -4.00
C ILE A 36 -3.47 8.69 -5.04
N ILE A 37 -3.60 9.31 -6.22
CA ILE A 37 -4.48 8.81 -7.29
C ILE A 37 -4.01 7.43 -7.75
N ARG A 38 -2.70 7.26 -7.96
CA ARG A 38 -2.11 5.98 -8.34
C ARG A 38 -2.34 4.90 -7.27
N PHE A 39 -2.17 5.26 -5.99
CA PHE A 39 -2.49 4.36 -4.88
C PHE A 39 -3.95 3.92 -4.90
N MET A 40 -4.89 4.85 -5.11
CA MET A 40 -6.32 4.54 -5.16
C MET A 40 -6.65 3.54 -6.27
N ILE A 41 -6.11 3.76 -7.48
CA ILE A 41 -6.32 2.87 -8.63
C ILE A 41 -5.72 1.49 -8.34
N LEU A 42 -4.45 1.44 -7.91
CA LEU A 42 -3.79 0.17 -7.59
C LEU A 42 -4.52 -0.58 -6.46
N TRP A 43 -5.02 0.14 -5.45
CA TRP A 43 -5.76 -0.46 -4.35
C TRP A 43 -7.05 -1.15 -4.80
N ILE A 44 -7.74 -0.64 -5.82
CA ILE A 44 -8.92 -1.31 -6.40
C ILE A 44 -8.53 -2.70 -6.92
N ALA A 45 -7.36 -2.83 -7.56
CA ALA A 45 -6.87 -4.12 -8.03
C ALA A 45 -6.59 -5.07 -6.86
N TYR A 46 -5.90 -4.60 -5.83
CA TYR A 46 -5.67 -5.38 -4.61
C TYR A 46 -6.99 -5.80 -3.94
N ASN A 47 -7.97 -4.88 -3.83
CA ASN A 47 -9.29 -5.14 -3.27
C ASN A 47 -10.01 -6.26 -3.99
N ARG A 48 -10.02 -6.25 -5.32
CA ARG A 48 -10.59 -7.34 -6.10
C ARG A 48 -9.87 -8.65 -5.83
N ASN A 49 -8.54 -8.65 -5.82
CA ASN A 49 -7.75 -9.88 -5.64
C ASN A 49 -7.96 -10.50 -4.26
N TYR A 50 -7.87 -9.75 -3.16
CA TYR A 50 -8.03 -10.35 -1.83
C TYR A 50 -9.47 -10.77 -1.53
N ASN A 51 -10.48 -10.20 -2.19
CA ASN A 51 -11.86 -10.68 -2.11
C ASN A 51 -12.10 -11.97 -2.92
N MET A 52 -11.16 -12.36 -3.81
CA MET A 52 -11.20 -13.67 -4.47
C MET A 52 -10.58 -14.79 -3.63
N TYR A 53 -9.76 -14.45 -2.63
CA TYR A 53 -9.05 -15.43 -1.80
C TYR A 53 -9.93 -16.04 -0.69
N SER A 54 -10.81 -15.26 -0.08
CA SER A 54 -11.73 -15.73 0.96
C SER A 54 -12.92 -14.77 1.08
N GLU A 55 -14.11 -15.27 1.39
CA GLU A 55 -15.26 -14.44 1.78
C GLU A 55 -15.53 -14.49 3.29
N GLU A 56 -14.90 -15.43 4.00
CA GLU A 56 -15.19 -15.75 5.41
C GLU A 56 -14.51 -14.81 6.40
N TYR A 57 -13.35 -14.26 6.02
CA TYR A 57 -12.57 -13.39 6.90
C TYR A 57 -12.98 -11.92 6.82
N LEU A 58 -12.71 -11.16 7.87
CA LEU A 58 -12.83 -9.70 7.82
C LEU A 58 -11.87 -9.14 6.75
N GLU A 59 -12.25 -8.02 6.14
CA GLU A 59 -11.45 -7.35 5.11
C GLU A 59 -9.93 -7.23 5.40
N PRO A 60 -9.47 -6.77 6.58
CA PRO A 60 -8.04 -6.68 6.87
C PRO A 60 -7.33 -8.03 6.85
N ASP A 61 -8.00 -9.10 7.29
CA ASP A 61 -7.41 -10.45 7.34
C ASP A 61 -7.30 -11.03 5.92
N ARG A 62 -8.29 -10.78 5.07
CA ARG A 62 -8.20 -11.13 3.64
C ARG A 62 -7.04 -10.43 2.95
N PHE A 63 -6.89 -9.13 3.20
CA PHE A 63 -5.76 -8.37 2.66
C PHE A 63 -4.43 -8.94 3.16
N LYS A 64 -4.30 -9.27 4.45
CA LYS A 64 -3.09 -9.88 5.02
C LYS A 64 -2.75 -11.20 4.37
N GLU A 65 -3.73 -12.08 4.18
CA GLU A 65 -3.53 -13.39 3.58
C GLU A 65 -3.02 -13.26 2.14
N TYR A 66 -3.70 -12.44 1.33
CA TYR A 66 -3.27 -12.15 -0.04
C TYR A 66 -1.90 -11.44 -0.09
N PHE A 67 -1.66 -10.47 0.79
CA PHE A 67 -0.37 -9.78 0.84
C PHE A 67 0.77 -10.74 1.14
N LYS A 68 0.59 -11.63 2.13
CA LYS A 68 1.59 -12.65 2.49
C LYS A 68 1.88 -13.61 1.35
N SER A 69 0.90 -13.92 0.50
CA SER A 69 1.11 -14.85 -0.62
C SER A 69 1.96 -14.27 -1.74
N ILE A 70 2.04 -12.93 -1.86
CA ILE A 70 2.76 -12.26 -2.96
C ILE A 70 4.03 -11.51 -2.52
N ALA A 71 4.10 -11.08 -1.27
CA ALA A 71 5.11 -10.11 -0.82
C ALA A 71 6.40 -10.75 -0.26
N GLY A 72 6.40 -12.06 0.00
CA GLY A 72 7.47 -12.73 0.75
C GLY A 72 8.87 -12.51 0.18
N GLU A 73 9.05 -12.77 -1.12
CA GLU A 73 10.35 -12.64 -1.80
C GLU A 73 10.84 -11.19 -1.82
N TYR A 74 10.03 -10.27 -2.36
CA TYR A 74 10.35 -8.85 -2.44
C TYR A 74 10.72 -8.26 -1.08
N VAL A 75 9.91 -8.53 -0.05
CA VAL A 75 10.11 -7.98 1.29
C VAL A 75 11.39 -8.55 1.91
N SER A 76 11.70 -9.82 1.71
CA SER A 76 12.92 -10.44 2.24
C SER A 76 14.20 -9.85 1.63
N THR A 77 14.16 -9.49 0.35
CA THR A 77 15.30 -8.94 -0.40
C THR A 77 15.49 -7.44 -0.16
N ASN A 78 14.42 -6.70 0.11
CA ASN A 78 14.43 -5.23 0.12
C ASN A 78 14.21 -4.60 1.51
N ARG A 79 14.41 -5.35 2.60
CA ARG A 79 14.10 -4.93 3.99
C ARG A 79 14.66 -3.56 4.34
N GLU A 80 15.95 -3.34 4.12
CA GLU A 80 16.64 -2.08 4.42
C GLU A 80 16.04 -0.91 3.66
N CYS A 81 15.82 -1.07 2.34
CA CYS A 81 15.20 -0.07 1.48
C CYS A 81 13.79 0.30 1.96
N ILE A 82 12.96 -0.70 2.28
CA ILE A 82 11.58 -0.47 2.75
C ILE A 82 11.57 0.39 4.01
N ILE A 83 12.44 0.09 4.99
CA ILE A 83 12.55 0.86 6.24
C ILE A 83 13.10 2.26 5.98
N LYS A 84 14.14 2.39 5.17
CA LYS A 84 14.75 3.68 4.83
C LYS A 84 13.73 4.60 4.16
N ASP A 85 12.99 4.08 3.19
CA ASP A 85 12.00 4.84 2.44
C ASP A 85 10.81 5.20 3.33
N PHE A 86 10.36 4.29 4.19
CA PHE A 86 9.31 4.56 5.18
C PHE A 86 9.70 5.73 6.09
N LYS A 87 10.91 5.70 6.65
CA LYS A 87 11.44 6.78 7.50
C LYS A 87 11.47 8.12 6.78
N SER A 88 11.83 8.13 5.49
CA SER A 88 11.94 9.35 4.69
C SER A 88 10.62 10.09 4.47
N THR A 89 9.48 9.46 4.75
CA THR A 89 8.14 10.08 4.59
C THR A 89 7.87 11.20 5.60
N LYS A 90 8.73 11.39 6.61
CA LYS A 90 8.71 12.52 7.56
C LYS A 90 10.12 13.09 7.77
N PRO A 91 10.28 14.43 7.90
CA PRO A 91 11.59 15.06 8.13
C PRO A 91 12.33 14.52 9.36
N GLU A 92 11.61 14.26 10.44
CA GLU A 92 12.15 13.74 11.70
C GLU A 92 12.39 12.22 11.69
N GLY A 93 12.08 11.54 10.58
CA GLY A 93 12.07 10.09 10.48
C GLY A 93 10.75 9.50 10.98
N ARG A 94 9.95 8.94 10.07
CA ARG A 94 8.72 8.24 10.46
C ARG A 94 9.06 6.90 11.11
N LEU A 95 8.45 6.65 12.27
CA LEU A 95 8.63 5.41 13.04
C LEU A 95 7.36 4.56 13.14
N SER A 96 6.19 5.17 12.89
CA SER A 96 4.90 4.52 13.06
C SER A 96 3.79 5.15 12.21
N VAL A 97 2.68 4.43 12.12
CA VAL A 97 1.41 4.88 11.57
C VAL A 97 0.32 4.73 12.62
N LYS A 98 -0.38 5.83 12.91
CA LYS A 98 -1.52 5.85 13.82
C LYS A 98 -2.82 5.68 13.05
N ASN A 99 -3.79 4.97 13.63
CA ASN A 99 -5.15 4.92 13.09
C ASN A 99 -5.85 6.27 13.32
N MET A 100 -6.24 6.94 12.24
CA MET A 100 -6.89 8.25 12.26
C MET A 100 -8.42 8.15 12.15
N LYS A 101 -8.99 6.94 12.14
CA LYS A 101 -10.44 6.75 12.12
C LYS A 101 -11.03 7.18 13.47
N LYS A 102 -12.10 7.97 13.42
CA LYS A 102 -12.83 8.42 14.61
C LYS A 102 -13.28 7.23 15.46
N GLY A 103 -12.99 7.27 16.76
CA GLY A 103 -13.28 6.19 17.72
C GLY A 103 -12.23 5.08 17.79
N LYS A 104 -11.15 5.16 16.99
CA LYS A 104 -10.02 4.22 16.99
C LYS A 104 -8.68 4.90 17.36
N GLU A 105 -8.73 6.10 17.92
CA GLU A 105 -7.55 6.91 18.21
C GLU A 105 -6.65 6.31 19.30
N ASN A 106 -7.20 5.38 20.09
CA ASN A 106 -6.51 4.65 21.16
C ASN A 106 -5.95 3.30 20.69
N GLU A 107 -6.17 2.89 19.44
CA GLU A 107 -5.53 1.69 18.91
C GLU A 107 -4.01 1.87 18.87
N LYS A 108 -3.30 0.78 19.17
CA LYS A 108 -1.83 0.77 19.15
C LYS A 108 -1.32 1.13 17.76
N GLU A 109 -0.38 2.07 17.70
CA GLU A 109 0.28 2.44 16.45
C GLU A 109 1.03 1.27 15.84
N LYS A 110 1.07 1.24 14.50
CA LYS A 110 1.81 0.24 13.73
C LYS A 110 3.22 0.76 13.50
N CYS A 111 4.21 0.12 14.10
CA CYS A 111 5.60 0.60 14.10
C CYS A 111 6.43 -0.07 13.01
N LEU A 112 7.32 0.70 12.37
CA LEU A 112 8.38 0.22 11.48
C LEU A 112 9.66 1.03 11.77
N ARG A 113 10.28 0.76 12.92
CA ARG A 113 11.47 1.51 13.40
C ARG A 113 12.76 0.95 12.83
N ASN A 114 12.81 -0.35 12.62
CA ASN A 114 13.97 -1.08 12.14
C ASN A 114 13.50 -2.33 11.38
N GLU A 115 14.45 -3.09 10.84
CA GLU A 115 14.13 -4.33 10.14
C GLU A 115 13.50 -5.39 11.06
N GLU A 116 13.74 -5.38 12.37
CA GLU A 116 13.13 -6.35 13.29
C GLU A 116 11.61 -6.16 13.39
N ASP A 117 11.13 -4.93 13.26
CA ASP A 117 9.70 -4.63 13.17
C ASP A 117 9.09 -5.06 11.81
N LEU A 118 9.90 -5.40 10.80
CA LEU A 118 9.46 -5.67 9.43
C LEU A 118 9.18 -7.15 9.20
N ASP A 119 8.05 -7.62 9.73
CA ASP A 119 7.42 -8.87 9.33
C ASP A 119 6.24 -8.61 8.36
N LEU A 120 5.84 -9.64 7.59
CA LEU A 120 4.80 -9.48 6.58
C LEU A 120 3.44 -9.10 7.17
N GLU A 121 3.13 -9.54 8.39
CA GLU A 121 1.86 -9.23 9.03
C GLU A 121 1.81 -7.79 9.53
N ASN A 122 2.87 -7.33 10.18
CA ASN A 122 2.98 -5.94 10.59
C ASN A 122 3.05 -4.99 9.39
N LEU A 123 3.77 -5.36 8.33
CA LEU A 123 3.82 -4.56 7.10
C LEU A 123 2.44 -4.46 6.42
N ALA A 124 1.69 -5.57 6.35
CA ALA A 124 0.31 -5.56 5.88
C ALA A 124 -0.58 -4.66 6.75
N ASP A 125 -0.46 -4.74 8.08
CA ASP A 125 -1.18 -3.87 9.01
C ASP A 125 -0.88 -2.38 8.78
N VAL A 126 0.39 -2.03 8.54
CA VAL A 126 0.82 -0.65 8.23
C VAL A 126 0.15 -0.16 6.95
N ILE A 127 0.26 -0.92 5.86
CA ILE A 127 -0.32 -0.56 4.55
C ILE A 127 -1.84 -0.43 4.65
N TYR A 128 -2.49 -1.38 5.33
CA TYR A 128 -3.94 -1.34 5.54
C TYR A 128 -4.36 -0.13 6.38
N THR A 129 -3.56 0.25 7.38
CA THR A 129 -3.81 1.44 8.20
C THR A 129 -3.67 2.73 7.36
N ILE A 130 -2.64 2.82 6.51
CA ILE A 130 -2.47 3.95 5.57
C ILE A 130 -3.69 4.10 4.67
N ARG A 131 -4.15 2.98 4.10
CA ARG A 131 -5.37 2.94 3.29
C ARG A 131 -6.61 3.39 4.09
N CYS A 132 -6.77 2.87 5.31
CA CYS A 132 -7.89 3.27 6.17
C CYS A 132 -7.85 4.76 6.47
N ASN A 133 -6.67 5.34 6.72
CA ASN A 133 -6.50 6.77 6.94
C ASN A 133 -6.84 7.57 5.68
N LEU A 134 -6.43 7.12 4.50
CA LEU A 134 -6.75 7.78 3.22
C LEU A 134 -8.27 7.86 2.97
N PHE A 135 -9.01 6.76 3.17
CA PHE A 135 -10.44 6.71 2.83
C PHE A 135 -11.39 7.06 3.98
N HIS A 136 -10.96 6.88 5.24
CA HIS A 136 -11.82 6.97 6.43
C HIS A 136 -11.19 7.73 7.60
N GLY A 137 -9.95 8.19 7.45
CA GLY A 137 -9.25 8.95 8.48
C GLY A 137 -9.72 10.40 8.55
N ASP A 138 -9.16 11.11 9.53
CA ASP A 138 -9.24 12.56 9.59
C ASP A 138 -8.70 13.18 8.28
N LYS A 139 -9.29 14.28 7.81
CA LYS A 139 -9.05 14.88 6.48
C LYS A 139 -7.66 15.55 6.34
N ARG A 140 -6.66 15.08 7.08
CA ARG A 140 -5.28 15.58 7.15
C ARG A 140 -4.42 15.19 5.94
N LEU A 141 -5.04 14.74 4.84
CA LEU A 141 -4.36 14.62 3.54
C LEU A 141 -3.82 15.96 3.02
N SER A 142 -4.12 17.08 3.69
CA SER A 142 -3.43 18.36 3.47
C SER A 142 -1.98 18.37 3.95
N GLU A 143 -1.58 17.48 4.88
CA GLU A 143 -0.20 17.39 5.36
C GLU A 143 0.68 16.64 4.37
N LEU A 144 1.77 17.28 3.93
CA LEU A 144 2.72 16.71 2.97
C LEU A 144 3.27 15.34 3.41
N SER A 145 3.56 15.17 4.69
CA SER A 145 4.03 13.92 5.28
C SER A 145 3.04 12.77 5.14
N GLU A 146 1.74 13.06 5.18
CA GLU A 146 0.68 12.07 5.01
C GLU A 146 0.41 11.75 3.54
N LYS A 147 0.71 12.66 2.61
CA LYS A 147 0.75 12.30 1.18
C LYS A 147 1.95 11.41 0.84
N LYS A 148 3.13 11.74 1.39
CA LYS A 148 4.36 10.96 1.17
C LYS A 148 4.25 9.51 1.63
N ILE A 149 3.56 9.25 2.76
CA ILE A 149 3.38 7.87 3.24
C ILE A 149 2.42 7.07 2.35
N VAL A 150 1.42 7.71 1.72
CA VAL A 150 0.58 7.07 0.71
C VAL A 150 1.40 6.75 -0.54
N GLY A 151 2.26 7.66 -0.98
CA GLY A 151 3.19 7.40 -2.08
C GLY A 151 4.16 6.25 -1.81
N TRP A 152 4.73 6.19 -0.61
CA TRP A 152 5.53 5.04 -0.17
C TRP A 152 4.75 3.73 -0.24
N ALA A 153 3.50 3.71 0.23
CA ALA A 153 2.67 2.51 0.18
C ALA A 153 2.32 2.11 -1.27
N TYR A 154 2.12 3.08 -2.17
CA TYR A 154 1.94 2.83 -3.60
C TYR A 154 3.16 2.17 -4.24
N GLU A 155 4.33 2.76 -4.10
CA GLU A 155 5.56 2.24 -4.70
C GLU A 155 5.89 0.84 -4.17
N LEU A 156 5.71 0.62 -2.86
CA LEU A 156 5.92 -0.70 -2.26
C LEU A 156 4.98 -1.76 -2.85
N LEU A 157 3.67 -1.48 -2.92
CA LEU A 157 2.71 -2.41 -3.50
C LEU A 157 2.97 -2.63 -5.00
N LEU A 158 3.27 -1.57 -5.74
CA LEU A 158 3.58 -1.66 -7.16
C LEU A 158 4.77 -2.59 -7.40
N ASN A 159 5.86 -2.42 -6.66
CA ASN A 159 7.08 -3.21 -6.85
C ASN A 159 6.88 -4.67 -6.45
N ILE A 160 6.17 -4.93 -5.34
CA ILE A 160 5.77 -6.30 -4.96
C ILE A 160 4.97 -6.95 -6.10
N ALA A 161 3.99 -6.23 -6.65
CA ALA A 161 3.14 -6.76 -7.71
C ALA A 161 3.92 -7.01 -9.00
N LYS A 162 4.82 -6.10 -9.38
CA LYS A 162 5.68 -6.24 -10.56
C LYS A 162 6.60 -7.44 -10.44
N GLU A 163 7.25 -7.62 -9.28
CA GLU A 163 8.14 -8.76 -9.03
C GLU A 163 7.36 -10.08 -9.05
N HIS A 164 6.30 -10.19 -8.25
CA HIS A 164 5.54 -11.43 -8.12
C HIS A 164 4.86 -11.85 -9.43
N TYR A 165 4.26 -10.91 -10.17
CA TYR A 165 3.54 -11.20 -11.40
C TYR A 165 4.37 -11.05 -12.68
N ASN A 166 5.67 -10.74 -12.57
CA ASN A 166 6.58 -10.50 -13.70
C ASN A 166 6.03 -9.46 -14.69
N ILE A 167 5.61 -8.30 -14.17
CA ILE A 167 5.08 -7.18 -14.95
C ILE A 167 6.20 -6.14 -15.13
N TYR A 168 6.60 -5.90 -16.37
CA TYR A 168 7.68 -4.99 -16.75
C TYR A 168 7.18 -3.86 -17.63
#